data_AF-A0A522CSW4-F1
#
_entry.id   AF-A0A522CSW4-F1
#
_cell.length_a   1.000
_cell.length_b   1.000
_cell.length_c   1.000
_cell.angle_alpha   90.00
_cell.angle_beta   90.00
_cell.angle_gamma   90.00
#
_symmetry.space_group_name_H-M   'P 1'
#
loop_
_entity.id
_entity.type
_entity.pdbx_description
1 polymer ?
#
loop_
_entity_poly.entity_id
_entity_poly.type
_entity_poly.pdbx_seq_one_letter_code
_entity_poly.pdbx_strand_id
1 'polypeptide(L)'
;MRDDAELLLRSLSEILTAKLSLLRAIRAEETNGRYYLKSEDTDRLAQSIDRCTGLVADTDVLDFDAAAVRASLARVLGVQAGGLHPFLRTVSGSAVEAYLAVQADILEETRALKDGHDRLVEEIESRFRSMENERRSLAALGRVLGIDAIRDPRDPSS
;
A
#
# COMPACT_ATOMS: atom_id res chain seq x y z
N MET A 1 -35.81 -11.76 5.56
CA MET A 1 -35.23 -10.64 6.34
C MET A 1 -34.06 -11.06 7.21
N ARG A 2 -34.22 -12.00 8.14
CA ARG A 2 -33.09 -12.50 8.97
C ARG A 2 -32.03 -13.20 8.12
N ASP A 3 -32.47 -14.08 7.21
CA ASP A 3 -31.57 -14.83 6.31
C ASP A 3 -30.84 -13.91 5.32
N ASP A 4 -31.53 -12.87 4.80
CA ASP A 4 -30.94 -11.89 3.88
C ASP A 4 -29.83 -11.07 4.56
N ALA A 5 -30.05 -10.64 5.81
CA ALA A 5 -29.04 -9.92 6.57
C ALA A 5 -27.83 -10.79 6.90
N GLU A 6 -28.05 -12.07 7.22
CA GLU A 6 -26.98 -13.03 7.51
C GLU A 6 -26.14 -13.35 6.27
N LEU A 7 -26.78 -13.51 5.11
CA LEU A 7 -26.10 -13.68 3.82
C LEU A 7 -25.25 -12.48 3.46
N LEU A 8 -25.80 -11.26 3.60
CA LEU A 8 -25.07 -10.02 3.34
C LEU A 8 -23.89 -9.83 4.30
N LEU A 9 -24.06 -10.18 5.58
CA LEU A 9 -22.99 -10.09 6.57
C LEU A 9 -21.87 -11.11 6.30
N ARG A 10 -22.22 -12.32 5.85
CA ARG A 10 -21.24 -13.33 5.42
C ARG A 10 -20.45 -12.86 4.20
N SER A 11 -21.15 -12.41 3.15
CA SER A 11 -20.53 -11.86 1.94
C SER A 11 -19.60 -10.68 2.26
N LEU A 12 -20.04 -9.77 3.13
CA LEU A 12 -19.20 -8.68 3.59
C LEU A 12 -17.95 -9.18 4.33
N SER A 13 -18.09 -10.20 5.18
CA SER A 13 -16.96 -10.79 5.91
C SER A 13 -15.95 -11.46 4.97
N GLU A 14 -16.43 -12.12 3.91
CA GLU A 14 -15.58 -12.73 2.88
C GLU A 14 -14.76 -11.66 2.14
N ILE A 15 -15.42 -10.58 1.68
CA ILE A 15 -14.75 -9.45 1.02
C ILE A 15 -13.68 -8.83 1.92
N LEU A 16 -14.02 -8.60 3.19
CA LEU A 16 -13.08 -8.02 4.15
C LEU A 16 -11.90 -8.95 4.48
N THR A 17 -12.14 -10.26 4.52
CA THR A 17 -11.07 -11.25 4.71
C THR A 17 -10.11 -11.28 3.51
N ALA A 18 -10.65 -11.17 2.30
CA ALA A 18 -9.85 -11.02 1.08
C ALA A 18 -9.02 -9.72 1.14
N LYS A 19 -9.64 -8.60 1.54
CA LYS A 19 -8.95 -7.31 1.72
C LYS A 19 -7.82 -7.42 2.74
N LEU A 20 -8.07 -8.02 3.90
CA LEU A 20 -7.04 -8.22 4.92
C LEU A 20 -5.85 -9.03 4.40
N SER A 21 -6.10 -10.02 3.55
CA SER A 21 -5.05 -10.81 2.91
C SER A 21 -4.20 -9.97 1.95
N LEU A 22 -4.81 -9.07 1.17
CA LEU A 22 -4.09 -8.12 0.30
C LEU A 22 -3.25 -7.13 1.12
N LEU A 23 -3.80 -6.57 2.20
CA LEU A 23 -3.05 -5.67 3.09
C LEU A 23 -1.80 -6.35 3.66
N ARG A 24 -1.93 -7.60 4.11
CA ARG A 24 -0.78 -8.39 4.58
C ARG A 24 0.23 -8.67 3.47
N ALA A 25 -0.22 -8.88 2.23
CA ALA A 25 0.66 -9.06 1.08
C ALA A 25 1.43 -7.77 0.75
N ILE A 26 0.77 -6.60 0.78
CA ILE A 26 1.41 -5.29 0.60
C ILE A 26 2.52 -5.12 1.65
N ARG A 27 2.24 -5.42 2.92
CA ARG A 27 3.23 -5.28 3.99
C ARG A 27 4.45 -6.19 3.81
N ALA A 28 4.22 -7.40 3.32
CA ALA A 28 5.29 -8.33 2.99
C ALA A 28 6.16 -7.79 1.85
N GLU A 29 5.53 -7.26 0.80
CA GLU A 29 6.24 -6.63 -0.32
C GLU A 29 7.00 -5.36 0.13
N GLU A 30 6.44 -4.50 0.97
CA GLU A 30 7.20 -3.36 1.53
C GLU A 30 8.42 -3.80 2.35
N THR A 31 8.31 -4.91 3.06
CA THR A 31 9.44 -5.49 3.80
C THR A 31 10.52 -6.00 2.85
N ASN A 32 10.13 -6.62 1.73
CA ASN A 32 11.04 -7.00 0.66
C ASN A 32 11.67 -5.77 0.00
N GLY A 33 10.89 -4.72 -0.27
CA GLY A 33 11.35 -3.45 -0.81
C GLY A 33 12.44 -2.82 0.05
N ARG A 34 12.26 -2.78 1.38
CA ARG A 34 13.32 -2.34 2.31
C ARG A 34 14.59 -3.20 2.22
N TYR A 35 14.44 -4.51 2.08
CA TYR A 35 15.58 -5.40 1.91
C TYR A 35 16.33 -5.12 0.59
N TYR A 36 15.62 -5.00 -0.53
CA TYR A 36 16.20 -4.69 -1.83
C TYR A 36 16.86 -3.32 -1.88
N LEU A 37 16.26 -2.33 -1.20
CA LEU A 37 16.86 -1.00 -1.04
C LEU A 37 18.18 -1.07 -0.27
N LYS A 38 18.28 -1.92 0.76
CA LYS A 38 19.51 -2.11 1.54
C LYS A 38 20.58 -2.87 0.77
N SER A 39 20.19 -3.83 -0.06
CA SER A 39 21.11 -4.62 -0.91
C SER A 39 21.43 -3.95 -2.24
N GLU A 40 20.91 -2.75 -2.50
CA GLU A 40 21.11 -1.99 -3.76
C GLU A 40 20.62 -2.74 -5.01
N ASP A 41 19.63 -3.62 -4.83
CA ASP A 41 19.01 -4.37 -5.91
C ASP A 41 17.83 -3.56 -6.48
N THR A 42 18.15 -2.64 -7.39
CA THR A 42 17.17 -1.69 -7.95
C THR A 42 16.10 -2.37 -8.81
N ASP A 43 16.44 -3.47 -9.48
CA ASP A 43 15.50 -4.19 -10.34
C ASP A 43 14.43 -4.89 -9.51
N ARG A 44 14.82 -5.56 -8.41
CA ARG A 44 13.84 -6.18 -7.51
C ARG A 44 13.06 -5.15 -6.70
N LEU A 45 13.68 -4.01 -6.37
CA LEU A 45 12.98 -2.89 -5.74
C LEU A 45 11.85 -2.38 -6.65
N ALA A 46 12.12 -2.14 -7.94
CA ALA A 46 11.11 -1.71 -8.90
C ALA A 46 9.97 -2.73 -9.04
N GLN A 47 10.31 -4.02 -9.16
CA GLN A 47 9.30 -5.10 -9.22
C GLN A 47 8.41 -5.14 -7.97
N SER A 48 8.99 -4.92 -6.79
CA SER A 48 8.22 -4.91 -5.53
C SER A 48 7.26 -3.72 -5.47
N ILE A 49 7.69 -2.53 -5.93
CA ILE A 49 6.82 -1.34 -6.04
C ILE A 49 5.67 -1.58 -7.02
N ASP A 50 5.94 -2.19 -8.18
CA ASP A 50 4.90 -2.51 -9.17
C ASP A 50 3.87 -3.50 -8.61
N ARG A 51 4.33 -4.53 -7.88
CA ARG A 51 3.43 -5.47 -7.18
C ARG A 51 2.57 -4.77 -6.13
N CYS A 52 3.16 -3.92 -5.30
CA CYS A 52 2.41 -3.13 -4.31
C CYS A 52 1.33 -2.30 -4.99
N THR A 53 1.63 -1.67 -6.13
CA THR A 53 0.66 -0.88 -6.89
C THR A 53 -0.52 -1.72 -7.37
N GLY A 54 -0.25 -2.92 -7.90
CA GLY A 54 -1.31 -3.86 -8.28
C GLY A 54 -2.19 -4.29 -7.10
N LEU A 55 -1.58 -4.63 -5.96
CA LEU A 55 -2.29 -5.02 -4.74
C LEU A 55 -3.17 -3.90 -4.17
N VAL A 56 -2.72 -2.63 -4.29
CA VAL A 56 -3.51 -1.46 -3.90
C VAL A 56 -4.74 -1.32 -4.80
N ALA A 57 -4.58 -1.47 -6.11
CA ALA A 57 -5.71 -1.43 -7.05
C ALA A 57 -6.74 -2.54 -6.75
N ASP A 58 -6.29 -3.76 -6.45
CA ASP A 58 -7.17 -4.86 -6.05
C ASP A 58 -7.89 -4.54 -4.72
N THR A 59 -7.22 -3.86 -3.79
CA THR A 59 -7.82 -3.41 -2.53
C THR A 59 -8.93 -2.38 -2.78
N ASP A 60 -8.75 -1.45 -3.71
CA ASP A 60 -9.76 -0.45 -4.07
C ASP A 60 -11.03 -1.10 -4.67
N VAL A 61 -10.87 -2.15 -5.47
CA VAL A 61 -11.99 -2.93 -6.01
C VAL A 61 -12.78 -3.59 -4.88
N LEU A 62 -12.10 -4.23 -3.93
CA LEU A 62 -12.76 -4.83 -2.76
C LEU A 62 -13.47 -3.79 -1.89
N ASP A 63 -12.92 -2.59 -1.76
CA ASP A 63 -13.56 -1.50 -1.02
C ASP A 63 -14.84 -1.00 -1.69
N PHE A 64 -14.87 -0.94 -3.02
CA PHE A 64 -16.08 -0.65 -3.77
C PHE A 64 -17.16 -1.70 -3.53
N ASP A 65 -16.82 -2.99 -3.63
CA ASP A 65 -17.74 -4.10 -3.40
C ASP A 65 -18.25 -4.12 -1.95
N ALA A 66 -17.35 -3.94 -0.98
CA ALA A 66 -17.69 -3.87 0.43
C ALA A 66 -18.66 -2.71 0.73
N ALA A 67 -18.49 -1.55 0.08
CA ALA A 67 -19.37 -0.41 0.23
C ALA A 67 -20.79 -0.71 -0.28
N ALA A 68 -20.91 -1.40 -1.43
CA ALA A 68 -22.20 -1.81 -1.99
C ALA A 68 -22.93 -2.81 -1.08
N VAL A 69 -22.22 -3.81 -0.56
CA VAL A 69 -22.78 -4.80 0.37
C VAL A 69 -23.16 -4.15 1.71
N ARG A 70 -22.32 -3.26 2.26
CA ARG A 70 -22.65 -2.48 3.47
C ARG A 70 -23.91 -1.66 3.30
N ALA A 71 -24.07 -0.95 2.18
CA ALA A 71 -25.25 -0.13 1.92
C ALA A 71 -26.51 -1.00 1.86
N SER A 72 -26.42 -2.19 1.25
CA SER A 72 -27.52 -3.15 1.19
C SER A 72 -27.86 -3.73 2.56
N LEU A 73 -26.84 -4.11 3.35
CA LEU A 73 -27.02 -4.60 4.71
C LEU A 73 -27.67 -3.54 5.61
N ALA A 74 -27.22 -2.29 5.54
CA ALA A 74 -27.80 -1.17 6.28
C ALA A 74 -29.29 -0.98 5.94
N ARG A 75 -29.63 -1.05 4.64
CA ARG A 75 -31.02 -0.97 4.17
C ARG A 75 -31.89 -2.09 4.72
N VAL A 76 -31.41 -3.34 4.67
CA VAL A 76 -32.15 -4.51 5.17
C VAL A 76 -32.38 -4.43 6.68
N LEU A 77 -31.40 -3.91 7.41
CA LEU A 77 -31.47 -3.71 8.86
C LEU A 77 -32.21 -2.44 9.28
N GLY A 78 -32.67 -1.60 8.32
CA GLY A 78 -33.36 -0.36 8.61
C GLY A 78 -32.50 0.71 9.28
N VAL A 79 -31.17 0.65 9.09
CA VAL A 79 -30.21 1.60 9.67
C VAL A 79 -29.58 2.47 8.59
N GLN A 80 -29.21 3.69 8.97
CA GLN A 80 -28.42 4.56 8.11
C GLN A 80 -27.02 3.95 7.88
N ALA A 81 -26.45 4.14 6.70
CA ALA A 81 -25.17 3.51 6.33
C ALA A 81 -24.01 3.86 7.29
N GLY A 82 -24.01 5.07 7.85
CA GLY A 82 -23.04 5.50 8.89
C GLY A 82 -23.32 4.90 10.28
N GLY A 83 -24.54 4.46 10.54
CA GLY A 83 -24.97 3.84 11.80
C GLY A 83 -24.81 2.33 11.86
N LEU A 84 -24.42 1.68 10.75
CA LEU A 84 -24.34 0.22 10.66
C LEU A 84 -23.33 -0.38 11.65
N HIS A 85 -22.12 0.17 11.75
CA HIS A 85 -21.11 -0.38 12.65
C HIS A 85 -21.48 -0.22 14.14
N PRO A 86 -21.94 0.97 14.61
CA PRO A 86 -22.50 1.10 15.95
C PRO A 86 -23.67 0.15 16.23
N PHE A 87 -24.59 -0.02 15.26
CA PHE A 87 -25.72 -0.94 15.40
C PHE A 87 -25.24 -2.39 15.60
N LEU A 88 -24.32 -2.86 14.74
CA LEU A 88 -23.79 -4.23 14.84
C LEU A 88 -23.12 -4.50 16.18
N ARG A 89 -22.47 -3.51 16.82
CA ARG A 89 -21.90 -3.69 18.18
C ARG A 89 -22.94 -3.97 19.27
N THR A 90 -24.21 -3.62 19.04
CA THR A 90 -25.30 -3.88 19.99
C THR A 90 -25.96 -5.24 19.78
N VAL A 91 -25.63 -5.93 18.68
CA VAL A 91 -26.21 -7.21 18.29
C VAL A 91 -25.25 -8.33 18.63
N SER A 92 -25.73 -9.35 19.35
CA SER A 92 -24.96 -10.57 19.62
C SER A 92 -25.14 -11.59 18.50
N GLY A 93 -24.05 -12.23 18.09
CA GLY A 93 -24.08 -13.32 17.10
C GLY A 93 -22.70 -13.59 16.51
N SER A 94 -22.40 -14.87 16.27
CA SER A 94 -21.08 -15.31 15.78
C SER A 94 -20.67 -14.63 14.46
N ALA A 95 -21.61 -14.40 13.55
CA ALA A 95 -21.34 -13.71 12.29
C ALA A 95 -20.99 -12.22 12.50
N VAL A 96 -21.60 -11.57 13.49
CA VAL A 96 -21.32 -10.16 13.85
C VAL A 96 -19.95 -10.06 14.53
N GLU A 97 -19.66 -10.98 15.44
CA GLU A 97 -18.35 -11.06 16.11
C GLU A 97 -17.22 -11.29 15.10
N ALA A 98 -17.40 -12.22 14.15
CA ALA A 98 -16.43 -12.46 13.09
C ALA A 98 -16.21 -11.20 12.22
N TYR A 99 -17.28 -10.51 11.83
CA TYR A 99 -17.19 -9.25 11.08
C TYR A 99 -16.41 -8.18 11.86
N LEU A 100 -16.72 -8.00 13.16
CA LEU A 100 -16.06 -7.00 14.00
C LEU A 100 -14.59 -7.33 14.23
N ALA A 101 -14.24 -8.61 14.37
CA ALA A 101 -12.86 -9.06 14.48
C ALA A 101 -12.06 -8.73 13.21
N VAL A 102 -12.57 -9.08 12.03
CA VAL A 102 -11.90 -8.77 10.75
C VAL A 102 -11.74 -7.26 10.55
N GLN A 103 -12.73 -6.45 10.94
CA GLN A 103 -12.61 -4.99 10.89
C GLN A 103 -11.50 -4.45 11.82
N ALA A 104 -11.37 -5.02 13.02
CA ALA A 104 -10.29 -4.66 13.94
C ALA A 104 -8.92 -5.02 13.34
N ASP A 105 -8.78 -6.23 12.78
CA ASP A 105 -7.55 -6.68 12.12
C ASP A 105 -7.18 -5.78 10.93
N ILE A 106 -8.14 -5.39 10.10
CA ILE A 106 -7.90 -4.45 8.98
C ILE A 106 -7.41 -3.10 9.50
N LEU A 107 -8.00 -2.58 10.58
CA LEU A 107 -7.59 -1.30 11.15
C LEU A 107 -6.16 -1.37 11.69
N GLU A 108 -5.80 -2.46 12.37
CA GLU A 108 -4.45 -2.69 12.86
C GLU A 108 -3.44 -2.81 11.70
N GLU A 109 -3.76 -3.61 10.69
CA GLU A 109 -2.89 -3.81 9.53
C GLU A 109 -2.69 -2.51 8.73
N THR A 110 -3.76 -1.71 8.57
CA THR A 110 -3.68 -0.41 7.87
C THR A 110 -2.77 0.57 8.62
N ARG A 111 -2.82 0.58 9.97
CA ARG A 111 -1.92 1.42 10.78
C ARG A 111 -0.48 0.97 10.64
N ALA A 112 -0.23 -0.34 10.72
CA ALA A 112 1.10 -0.91 10.56
C ALA A 112 1.69 -0.65 9.17
N LEU A 113 0.87 -0.75 8.12
CA LEU A 113 1.23 -0.40 6.75
C LEU A 113 1.60 1.07 6.61
N LYS A 114 0.77 1.98 7.13
CA LYS A 114 1.06 3.41 7.08
C LYS A 114 2.43 3.73 7.68
N ASP A 115 2.68 3.25 8.90
CA ASP A 115 3.95 3.48 9.59
C ASP A 115 5.13 2.83 8.85
N GLY A 116 4.91 1.67 8.23
CA GLY A 116 5.90 0.95 7.44
C GLY A 116 6.25 1.66 6.13
N HIS A 117 5.23 2.19 5.46
CA HIS A 117 5.32 2.90 4.19
C HIS A 117 6.05 4.24 4.36
N ASP A 118 5.64 5.04 5.36
CA ASP A 118 6.25 6.34 5.66
C ASP A 118 7.77 6.18 5.86
N ARG A 119 8.20 5.14 6.60
CA ARG A 119 9.62 4.82 6.79
C ARG A 119 10.33 4.42 5.49
N LEU A 120 9.69 3.62 4.63
CA LEU A 120 10.29 3.21 3.36
C LEU A 120 10.49 4.42 2.44
N VAL A 121 9.52 5.32 2.38
CA VAL A 121 9.62 6.57 1.62
C VAL A 121 10.77 7.43 2.16
N GLU A 122 10.88 7.61 3.48
CA GLU A 122 11.98 8.35 4.10
C GLU A 122 13.37 7.73 3.77
N GLU A 123 13.48 6.39 3.79
CA GLU A 123 14.71 5.69 3.42
C GLU A 123 15.09 5.90 1.94
N ILE A 124 14.11 5.83 1.02
CA ILE A 124 14.31 6.08 -0.41
C ILE A 124 14.74 7.53 -0.66
N GLU A 125 14.07 8.51 -0.04
CA GLU A 125 14.43 9.92 -0.16
C GLU A 125 15.84 10.21 0.37
N SER A 126 16.20 9.60 1.50
CA SER A 126 17.55 9.71 2.06
C SER A 126 18.61 9.19 1.10
N ARG A 127 18.40 8.01 0.51
CA ARG A 127 19.27 7.43 -0.53
C ARG A 127 19.39 8.35 -1.74
N PHE A 128 18.27 8.88 -2.23
CA PHE A 128 18.25 9.79 -3.37
C PHE A 128 19.08 11.06 -3.10
N ARG A 129 18.93 11.65 -1.89
CA ARG A 129 19.74 12.80 -1.47
C ARG A 129 21.24 12.48 -1.42
N SER A 130 21.61 11.28 -0.95
CA SER A 130 23.02 10.84 -0.94
C SER A 130 23.60 10.74 -2.35
N MET A 131 22.87 10.06 -3.26
CA MET A 131 23.29 9.91 -4.66
C MET A 131 23.43 11.26 -5.37
N GLU A 132 22.53 12.21 -5.12
CA GLU A 132 22.62 13.55 -5.71
C GLU A 132 23.84 14.32 -5.18
N ASN A 133 24.19 14.16 -3.90
CA ASN A 133 25.41 14.75 -3.33
C ASN A 133 26.68 14.13 -3.92
N GLU A 134 26.71 12.81 -4.11
CA GLU A 134 27.82 12.10 -4.77
C GLU A 134 27.96 12.57 -6.23
N ARG A 135 26.85 12.65 -6.97
CA ARG A 135 26.84 13.16 -8.35
C ARG A 135 27.40 14.58 -8.43
N ARG A 136 27.01 15.47 -7.51
CA ARG A 136 27.55 16.84 -7.44
C ARG A 136 29.04 16.86 -7.12
N SER A 137 29.48 16.00 -6.21
CA SER A 137 30.89 15.87 -5.82
C SER A 137 31.75 15.38 -6.98
N LEU A 138 31.29 14.35 -7.71
CA LEU A 138 31.94 13.86 -8.92
C LEU A 138 31.96 14.91 -10.04
N ALA A 139 30.87 15.64 -10.25
CA ALA A 139 30.84 16.73 -11.22
C ALA A 139 31.82 17.87 -10.85
N ALA A 140 31.96 18.19 -9.57
CA ALA A 140 32.96 19.15 -9.10
C ALA A 140 34.39 18.64 -9.31
N LEU A 141 34.65 17.36 -9.03
CA LEU A 141 35.94 16.73 -9.26
C LEU A 141 36.30 16.69 -10.75
N GLY A 142 35.34 16.36 -11.63
CA GLY A 142 35.53 16.39 -13.09
C GLY A 142 35.92 17.77 -13.62
N ARG A 143 35.32 18.83 -13.08
CA ARG A 143 35.72 20.22 -13.38
C ARG A 143 37.15 20.54 -12.92
N VAL A 144 37.51 20.13 -11.70
CA VAL A 144 38.86 20.35 -11.15
C VAL A 144 39.93 19.58 -11.94
N LEU A 145 39.63 18.36 -12.35
CA LEU A 145 40.52 17.51 -13.14
C LEU A 145 40.54 17.88 -14.64
N GLY A 146 39.75 18.88 -15.06
CA GLY A 146 39.69 19.32 -16.45
C GLY A 146 39.15 18.26 -17.41
N ILE A 147 38.41 17.25 -16.92
CA ILE A 147 37.88 16.16 -17.75
C ILE A 147 36.87 16.71 -18.77
N ASP A 148 36.15 17.78 -18.44
CA ASP A 148 35.28 18.50 -19.38
C ASP A 148 36.03 19.21 -20.51
N ALA A 149 37.34 19.44 -20.37
CA ALA A 149 38.22 20.00 -21.42
C ALA A 149 38.81 18.91 -22.34
N ILE A 150 38.65 17.63 -22.00
CA ILE A 150 39.05 16.48 -22.81
C ILE A 150 37.85 16.05 -23.68
N ARG A 151 37.21 17.02 -24.36
CA ARG A 151 36.36 16.74 -25.52
C ARG A 151 37.25 16.84 -26.75
N ASP A 152 37.37 15.70 -27.43
CA ASP A 152 38.18 15.35 -28.60
C ASP A 152 38.57 16.54 -29.54
N PRO A 153 39.87 16.79 -29.82
CA PRO A 153 40.31 17.79 -30.80
C PRO A 153 40.08 17.35 -32.27
N ARG A 154 39.22 16.38 -32.52
CA ARG A 154 38.90 15.86 -33.86
C ARG A 154 37.50 16.26 -34.29
N ASP A 155 37.29 17.56 -34.47
CA ASP A 155 36.22 18.07 -35.31
C ASP A 155 36.86 18.78 -36.52
N PRO A 156 36.98 18.10 -37.68
CA PRO A 156 37.57 18.67 -38.88
C PRO A 156 36.52 19.48 -39.64
N SER A 157 36.23 20.69 -39.17
CA SER A 157 35.30 21.60 -39.86
C SER A 157 35.83 23.04 -39.85
N SER A 158 36.82 23.34 -40.68
CA SER A 158 37.13 24.69 -41.22
C SER A 158 38.00 24.57 -42.46
#